data_AF-A0A9E4QMY2-F1
#
_entry.id   AF-A0A9E4QMY2-F1
#
_cell.length_a   1.000
_cell.length_b   1.000
_cell.length_c   1.000
_cell.angle_alpha   90.00
_cell.angle_beta   90.00
_cell.angle_gamma   90.00
#
_symmetry.space_group_name_H-M   'P 1'
#
loop_
_entity.id
_entity.type
_entity.pdbx_description
1 polymer ?
#
loop_
_entity_poly.entity_id
_entity_poly.type
_entity_poly.pdbx_seq_one_letter_code
_entity_poly.pdbx_strand_id
1 'polypeptide(L)'
;MKIPIPAPFDAESLLTFDILPSHPIEPGLSLIRLENVMPAPHNGGHTAETAQRHSQAMSEDPLRFSQGDNQDNFVKSAGWGTRRGAT
;
A
#
# COMPACT_ATOMS: atom_id res chain seq x y z
N MET A 1 12.75 -1.60 -20.32
CA MET A 1 13.55 -0.37 -20.39
C MET A 1 14.29 -0.23 -19.06
N LYS A 2 15.59 -0.57 -19.00
CA LYS A 2 16.42 -0.37 -17.80
C LYS A 2 16.83 1.10 -17.81
N ILE A 3 16.34 1.89 -16.86
CA ILE A 3 16.86 3.24 -16.62
C ILE A 3 18.21 3.04 -15.92
N PRO A 4 19.34 3.42 -16.53
CA PRO A 4 20.62 3.30 -15.87
C PRO A 4 20.68 4.38 -14.79
N ILE A 5 20.77 3.96 -13.52
CA ILE A 5 21.08 4.84 -12.40
C ILE A 5 22.59 5.13 -12.51
N PRO A 6 23.01 6.39 -12.77
CA PRO A 6 24.42 6.71 -12.82
C PRO A 6 24.99 6.61 -11.39
N ALA A 7 26.01 5.76 -11.22
CA ALA A 7 26.83 5.78 -10.01
C ALA A 7 27.46 7.19 -9.86
N PRO A 8 27.37 7.78 -8.66
CA PRO A 8 28.20 7.32 -7.56
C PRO A 8 27.42 7.13 -6.25
N PHE A 9 26.18 6.66 -6.29
CA PHE A 9 25.46 6.29 -5.07
C PHE A 9 25.71 4.80 -4.79
N ASP A 10 26.40 4.50 -3.69
CA ASP A 10 26.31 3.17 -3.10
C ASP A 10 24.85 2.93 -2.67
N ALA A 11 24.39 1.67 -2.72
CA ALA A 11 23.00 1.36 -2.39
C ALA A 11 22.59 1.82 -0.97
N GLU A 12 23.60 2.03 -0.10
CA GLU A 12 23.46 2.51 1.27
C GLU A 12 23.06 4.00 1.36
N SER A 13 23.25 4.78 0.29
CA SER A 13 22.92 6.22 0.25
C SER A 13 21.58 6.54 -0.44
N LEU A 14 20.89 5.54 -1.00
CA LEU A 14 19.63 5.71 -1.73
C LEU A 14 18.42 5.56 -0.80
N LEU A 15 17.52 6.53 -0.81
CA LEU A 15 16.23 6.43 -0.10
C LEU A 15 15.09 6.11 -1.08
N THR A 16 14.33 5.06 -0.78
CA THR A 16 13.17 4.65 -1.58
C THR A 16 11.87 4.88 -0.80
N PHE A 17 10.88 5.49 -1.46
CA PHE A 17 9.57 5.77 -0.85
C PHE A 17 8.45 5.25 -1.75
N ASP A 18 7.66 4.30 -1.26
CA ASP A 18 6.43 3.83 -1.95
C ASP A 18 5.22 4.71 -1.63
N ILE A 19 5.23 5.37 -0.47
CA ILE A 19 4.15 6.23 -0.01
C ILE A 19 4.68 7.65 0.15
N LEU A 20 4.07 8.58 -0.58
CA LEU A 20 4.33 10.01 -0.49
C LEU A 20 3.06 10.77 -0.07
N PRO A 21 3.15 12.07 0.27
CA PRO A 21 1.98 12.84 0.72
C PRO A 21 0.82 12.89 -0.30
N SER A 22 1.09 12.69 -1.59
CA SER A 22 0.08 12.65 -2.64
C SER A 22 0.34 11.53 -3.67
N HIS A 23 -0.74 11.01 -4.24
CA HIS A 23 -0.71 10.05 -5.35
C HIS A 23 -1.79 10.44 -6.39
N PRO A 24 -1.44 10.90 -7.60
CA PRO A 24 -0.08 11.03 -8.16
C PRO A 24 0.83 12.00 -7.39
N ILE A 25 2.14 11.85 -7.57
CA ILE A 25 3.13 12.69 -6.89
C ILE A 25 3.02 14.13 -7.40
N GLU A 26 2.97 15.08 -6.47
CA GLU A 26 2.92 16.51 -6.76
C GLU A 26 4.28 16.97 -7.37
N PRO A 27 4.30 17.60 -8.57
CA PRO A 27 5.56 17.99 -9.22
C PRO A 27 6.40 19.03 -8.44
N GLY A 28 5.78 19.79 -7.52
CA GLY A 28 6.45 20.74 -6.65
C GLY A 28 7.14 20.11 -5.43
N LEU A 29 6.93 18.82 -5.17
CA LEU A 29 7.46 18.16 -3.99
C LEU A 29 8.99 18.19 -4.01
N SER A 30 9.61 18.78 -2.99
CA SER A 30 11.08 18.93 -2.95
C SER A 30 11.80 17.57 -2.95
N LEU A 31 11.18 16.52 -2.40
CA LEU A 31 11.75 15.17 -2.31
C LEU A 31 12.05 14.56 -3.68
N ILE A 32 11.24 14.81 -4.72
CA ILE A 32 11.48 14.24 -6.05
C ILE A 32 12.61 14.93 -6.83
N ARG A 33 13.15 16.02 -6.29
CA ARG A 33 14.28 16.77 -6.89
C ARG A 33 15.63 16.32 -6.33
N LEU A 34 15.65 15.50 -5.28
CA LEU A 34 16.87 14.98 -4.68
C LEU A 34 17.43 13.84 -5.53
N GLU A 35 18.73 13.90 -5.84
CA GLU A 35 19.39 12.92 -6.72
C GLU A 35 19.49 11.52 -6.10
N ASN A 36 19.43 11.43 -4.77
CA ASN A 36 19.52 10.19 -4.00
C ASN A 36 18.16 9.71 -3.45
N VAL A 37 17.06 10.19 -4.03
CA VAL A 37 15.71 9.74 -3.70
C VAL A 37 15.06 9.08 -4.91
N MET A 38 14.55 7.87 -4.70
CA MET A 38 13.81 7.12 -5.71
C MET A 38 12.36 6.93 -5.28
N PRO A 39 11.41 7.74 -5.80
CA PRO A 39 10.00 7.56 -5.52
C PRO A 39 9.43 6.37 -6.31
N ALA A 40 8.61 5.56 -5.65
CA ALA A 40 7.78 4.55 -6.28
C ALA A 40 6.31 5.02 -6.30
N PRO A 41 5.53 4.68 -7.35
CA PRO A 41 4.18 5.21 -7.56
C PRO A 41 3.11 4.45 -6.74
N HIS A 42 3.34 4.19 -5.45
CA HIS A 42 2.42 3.44 -4.57
C HIS A 42 2.07 2.06 -5.14
N ASN A 43 3.09 1.27 -5.46
CA ASN A 43 2.95 0.00 -6.13
C ASN A 43 3.60 -1.15 -5.37
N GLY A 44 3.98 -0.97 -4.09
CA GLY A 44 4.61 -2.01 -3.28
C GLY A 44 3.80 -3.30 -3.15
N GLY A 45 2.47 -3.22 -3.27
CA GLY A 45 1.56 -4.38 -3.30
C GLY A 45 1.01 -4.72 -4.70
N HIS A 46 1.45 -4.07 -5.76
CA HIS A 46 0.83 -4.17 -7.08
C HIS A 46 1.39 -5.34 -7.92
N THR A 47 1.24 -6.57 -7.40
CA THR A 47 1.50 -7.78 -8.19
C THR A 47 0.18 -8.41 -8.63
N ALA A 48 0.21 -9.17 -9.73
CA ALA A 48 -0.98 -9.90 -10.21
C ALA A 48 -1.54 -10.86 -9.15
N GLU A 49 -0.64 -11.52 -8.42
CA GLU A 49 -0.99 -12.41 -7.31
C GLU A 49 -1.65 -11.65 -6.16
N THR A 50 -1.09 -10.52 -5.73
CA THR A 50 -1.67 -9.70 -4.67
C THR A 50 -3.04 -9.17 -5.08
N ALA A 51 -3.20 -8.71 -6.32
CA ALA A 51 -4.48 -8.24 -6.84
C ALA A 51 -5.53 -9.37 -6.84
N GLN A 52 -5.17 -10.57 -7.28
CA GLN A 52 -6.06 -11.73 -7.25
C GLN A 52 -6.48 -12.10 -5.82
N ARG A 53 -5.51 -12.29 -4.91
CA ARG A 53 -5.79 -12.67 -3.52
C ARG A 53 -6.61 -11.61 -2.78
N HIS A 54 -6.30 -10.33 -2.99
CA HIS A 54 -7.06 -9.25 -2.39
C HIS A 54 -8.49 -9.19 -2.92
N SER A 55 -8.68 -9.37 -4.23
CA SER A 55 -10.02 -9.41 -4.85
C SER A 55 -10.86 -10.57 -4.32
N GLN A 56 -10.24 -11.74 -4.14
CA GLN A 56 -10.88 -12.91 -3.55
C GLN A 56 -11.30 -12.64 -2.11
N ALA A 57 -10.39 -12.14 -1.27
CA ALA A 57 -10.71 -11.78 0.12
C ALA A 57 -11.85 -10.75 0.22
N MET A 58 -11.82 -9.70 -0.61
CA MET A 58 -12.86 -8.67 -0.65
C MET A 58 -14.22 -9.19 -1.11
N SER A 59 -14.27 -10.30 -1.85
CA SER A 59 -15.51 -10.88 -2.38
C SER A 59 -16.06 -11.98 -1.46
N GLU A 60 -15.20 -12.80 -0.87
CA GLU A 60 -15.59 -13.96 -0.07
C GLU A 60 -15.90 -13.59 1.39
N ASP A 61 -15.07 -12.76 2.03
CA ASP A 61 -15.23 -12.45 3.46
C ASP A 61 -16.58 -11.76 3.79
N PRO A 62 -17.13 -10.84 2.96
CA PRO A 62 -18.47 -10.32 3.18
C PRO A 62 -19.57 -11.39 3.09
N LEU A 63 -19.42 -12.34 2.17
CA LEU A 63 -20.38 -13.43 2.02
C LEU A 63 -20.34 -14.36 3.23
N ARG A 64 -19.15 -14.74 3.70
CA ARG A 64 -18.95 -15.50 4.94
C ARG A 64 -19.56 -14.77 6.14
N PHE A 65 -19.28 -13.47 6.28
CA PHE A 65 -19.89 -12.63 7.33
C PHE A 65 -21.43 -12.68 7.27
N SER A 66 -22.03 -12.55 6.09
CA SER A 66 -23.50 -12.59 5.93
C SER A 66 -24.13 -13.93 6.33
N GLN A 67 -23.34 -15.01 6.34
CA GLN A 67 -23.74 -16.36 6.71
C GLN A 67 -23.45 -16.68 8.18
N GLY A 68 -22.81 -15.76 8.91
CA GLY A 68 -22.36 -15.96 10.30
C GLY A 68 -21.03 -16.71 10.42
N ASP A 69 -20.34 -16.95 9.31
CA ASP A 69 -19.01 -17.56 9.29
C ASP A 69 -17.91 -16.54 9.59
N ASN A 70 -16.73 -17.01 10.00
CA ASN A 70 -15.57 -16.16 10.30
C ASN A 70 -14.99 -15.50 9.04
N GLN A 71 -14.52 -14.26 9.19
CA GLN A 71 -13.76 -13.52 8.17
C GLN A 71 -12.27 -13.62 8.51
N ASP A 72 -11.51 -14.32 7.69
CA ASP A 72 -10.09 -14.60 7.97
C ASP A 72 -9.17 -13.45 7.53
N ASN A 73 -9.60 -12.65 6.56
CA ASN A 73 -8.79 -11.62 5.90
C ASN A 73 -9.13 -10.19 6.34
N PHE A 74 -10.27 -9.99 7.00
CA PHE A 74 -10.65 -8.68 7.52
C PHE A 74 -9.93 -8.31 8.81
N VAL A 75 -9.70 -7.00 8.96
CA VAL A 75 -9.14 -6.44 10.19
C VAL A 75 -10.06 -6.78 11.34
N LYS A 76 -9.54 -7.54 12.31
CA LYS A 76 -10.31 -7.99 13.47
C LYS A 76 -10.90 -6.80 14.23
N SER A 77 -12.18 -6.91 14.57
CA SER A 77 -12.96 -5.89 15.28
C SER A 77 -12.41 -5.52 16.67
N ALA A 78 -11.48 -6.30 17.23
CA ALA A 78 -10.80 -5.96 18.48
C ALA A 78 -10.09 -4.59 18.45
N GLY A 79 -9.71 -4.08 17.26
CA GLY A 79 -9.19 -2.72 17.07
C GLY A 79 -10.26 -1.66 16.75
N TRP A 80 -11.50 -2.06 16.53
CA TRP A 80 -12.63 -1.21 16.14
C TRP A 80 -13.37 -0.88 17.42
N GLY A 81 -12.86 0.09 18.18
CA GLY A 81 -13.50 0.53 19.43
C GLY A 81 -15.01 0.66 19.25
N THR A 82 -15.78 0.11 20.20
CA THR A 82 -17.24 0.17 20.17
C THR A 82 -17.66 1.64 20.01
N ARG A 83 -18.34 1.97 18.91
CA ARG A 83 -19.10 3.22 18.88
C ARG A 83 -20.16 3.09 19.97
N ARG A 84 -19.95 3.76 21.10
CA ARG A 84 -21.00 3.96 22.11
C ARG A 84 -22.18 4.62 21.40
N GLY A 85 -23.30 3.90 21.27
CA GLY A 85 -24.49 4.42 20.62
C GLY A 85 -25.43 3.42 19.94
N ALA A 86 -25.25 2.10 20.10
CA ALA A 86 -26.34 1.17 19.85
C ALA A 86 -27.25 1.17 21.10
N THR A 87 -28.33 1.94 21.02
CA THR A 87 -29.48 1.89 21.94
C THR A 87 -30.25 0.59 21.76
#